data_AF-A0A3S0VT13-F1
#
_entry.id   AF-A0A3S0VT13-F1
#
_cell.length_a   1.000
_cell.length_b   1.000
_cell.length_c   1.000
_cell.angle_alpha   90.00
_cell.angle_beta   90.00
_cell.angle_gamma   90.00
#
_symmetry.space_group_name_H-M   'P 1'
#
loop_
_entity.id
_entity.type
_entity.pdbx_description
1 polymer ?
#
loop_
_entity_poly.entity_id
_entity_poly.type
_entity_poly.pdbx_seq_one_letter_code
_entity_poly.pdbx_strand_id
1 'polypeptide(L)'
;MQIKSWLKLMVVAIGWAAAGSSRAQEALAETIWSQNFCEQAVSLAHQHGESPQALNLVDCQQLNNYPPSYWQCVIAALKADSVLKLDAARSKCLAND
;
A
#
# COMPACT_ATOMS: atom_id res chain seq x y z
N MET A 1 -42.74 28.01 42.41
CA MET A 1 -42.53 27.01 41.35
C MET A 1 -42.90 27.67 40.03
N GLN A 2 -41.95 27.82 39.10
CA GLN A 2 -42.08 28.17 37.66
C GLN A 2 -40.78 28.85 37.20
N ILE A 3 -39.75 28.04 36.91
CA ILE A 3 -38.59 28.50 36.13
C ILE A 3 -38.89 28.12 34.69
N LYS A 4 -39.30 29.09 33.88
CA LYS A 4 -39.58 28.92 32.46
C LYS A 4 -38.26 28.68 31.72
N SER A 5 -38.00 27.43 31.37
CA SER A 5 -36.90 27.02 30.50
C SER A 5 -37.16 27.55 29.08
N TRP A 6 -36.38 28.57 28.68
CA TRP A 6 -36.41 29.14 27.34
C TRP A 6 -35.35 28.49 26.46
N LEU A 7 -35.84 27.92 25.35
CA LEU A 7 -35.23 27.78 24.03
C LEU A 7 -33.70 27.63 23.95
N LYS A 8 -33.20 26.43 23.61
CA LYS A 8 -32.96 25.99 22.21
C LYS A 8 -32.12 27.00 21.40
N LEU A 9 -30.82 26.74 21.26
CA LEU A 9 -29.86 27.17 20.21
C LEU A 9 -28.46 27.00 20.84
N MET A 10 -27.49 26.24 20.34
CA MET A 10 -27.17 25.85 18.98
C MET A 10 -26.50 24.47 18.99
N VAL A 11 -26.96 23.57 18.12
CA VAL A 11 -26.18 22.43 17.64
C VAL A 11 -25.80 22.79 16.20
N VAL A 12 -24.58 22.39 15.82
CA VAL A 12 -24.06 22.28 14.44
C VAL A 12 -23.43 23.55 13.87
N ALA A 13 -22.10 23.58 13.95
CA ALA A 13 -21.24 23.83 12.79
C ALA A 13 -19.83 23.27 13.08
N ILE A 14 -19.70 21.94 13.15
CA ILE A 14 -18.40 21.29 12.99
C ILE A 14 -18.48 20.51 11.69
N GLY A 15 -17.66 20.93 10.74
CA GLY A 15 -17.72 20.51 9.36
C GLY A 15 -17.69 21.78 8.53
N TRP A 16 -16.62 22.11 7.82
CA TRP A 16 -15.78 21.23 7.04
C TRP A 16 -14.34 21.73 7.07
N ALA A 17 -13.38 20.88 7.46
CA ALA A 17 -11.96 21.12 7.21
C ALA A 17 -11.09 19.84 7.29
N ALA A 18 -11.65 18.66 6.96
CA ALA A 18 -10.90 17.40 7.04
C ALA A 18 -10.60 16.75 5.67
N ALA A 19 -10.96 17.38 4.55
CA ALA A 19 -10.79 16.77 3.23
C ALA A 19 -9.37 16.89 2.63
N GLY A 20 -8.48 17.65 3.27
CA GLY A 20 -7.10 17.87 2.81
C GLY A 20 -6.08 16.92 3.43
N SER A 21 -6.26 16.54 4.70
CA SER A 21 -5.30 15.71 5.43
C SER A 21 -5.42 14.22 5.10
N SER A 22 -6.65 13.75 4.80
CA SER A 22 -6.90 12.33 4.53
C SER A 22 -6.17 11.86 3.27
N ARG A 23 -6.22 12.62 2.17
CA ARG A 23 -5.57 12.24 0.90
C ARG A 23 -4.05 12.18 0.98
N ALA A 24 -3.44 13.10 1.73
CA ALA A 24 -1.99 13.08 1.95
C ALA A 24 -1.56 11.90 2.85
N GLN A 25 -2.38 11.57 3.85
CA GLN A 25 -2.17 10.40 4.71
C GLN A 25 -2.39 9.08 3.96
N GLU A 26 -3.39 9.02 3.08
CA GLU A 26 -3.67 7.87 2.21
C GLU A 26 -2.53 7.64 1.23
N ALA A 27 -2.03 8.66 0.54
CA ALA A 27 -0.89 8.54 -0.37
C ALA A 27 0.40 8.08 0.35
N LEU A 28 0.62 8.56 1.57
CA LEU A 28 1.77 8.15 2.38
C LEU A 28 1.63 6.71 2.89
N ALA A 29 0.41 6.29 3.25
CA ALA A 29 0.11 4.91 3.61
C ALA A 29 0.32 3.98 2.40
N GLU A 30 -0.16 4.34 1.21
CA GLU A 30 0.06 3.57 -0.02
C GLU A 30 1.54 3.41 -0.35
N THR A 31 2.33 4.48 -0.17
CA THR A 31 3.79 4.45 -0.37
C THR A 31 4.48 3.47 0.58
N ILE A 32 4.16 3.54 1.88
CA ILE A 32 4.72 2.63 2.90
C ILE A 32 4.32 1.18 2.63
N TRP A 33 3.06 0.96 2.24
CA TRP A 33 2.55 -0.37 1.96
C TRP A 33 3.20 -0.96 0.71
N SER A 34 3.31 -0.17 -0.36
CA SER A 34 3.97 -0.57 -1.61
C SER A 34 5.42 -1.00 -1.36
N GLN A 35 6.17 -0.20 -0.61
CA GLN A 35 7.53 -0.55 -0.22
C GLN A 35 7.60 -1.85 0.59
N ASN A 36 6.75 -1.97 1.62
CA ASN A 36 6.73 -3.18 2.46
C ASN A 36 6.35 -4.44 1.67
N PHE A 37 5.46 -4.33 0.68
CA PHE A 37 5.14 -5.48 -0.18
C PHE A 37 6.25 -5.80 -1.19
N CYS A 38 6.97 -4.78 -1.68
CA CYS A 38 8.17 -4.99 -2.49
C CYS A 38 9.25 -5.78 -1.71
N GLU A 39 9.56 -5.35 -0.48
CA GLU A 39 10.52 -6.03 0.41
C GLU A 39 10.09 -7.47 0.71
N GLN A 40 8.78 -7.70 0.92
CA GLN A 40 8.25 -9.06 1.08
C GLN A 40 8.44 -9.91 -0.18
N ALA A 41 8.22 -9.37 -1.37
CA ALA A 41 8.44 -10.08 -2.63
C ALA A 41 9.92 -10.42 -2.85
N VAL A 42 10.82 -9.48 -2.55
CA VAL A 42 12.28 -9.69 -2.59
C VAL A 42 12.71 -10.77 -1.61
N SER A 43 12.22 -10.71 -0.37
CA SER A 43 12.51 -11.73 0.65
C SER A 43 12.02 -13.12 0.23
N LEU A 44 10.84 -13.20 -0.37
CA LEU A 44 10.29 -14.46 -0.86
C LEU A 44 11.12 -15.04 -2.02
N ALA A 45 11.53 -14.20 -2.97
CA ALA A 45 12.40 -14.61 -4.07
C ALA A 45 13.78 -15.08 -3.57
N HIS A 46 14.33 -14.43 -2.53
CA HIS A 46 15.55 -14.89 -1.87
C HIS A 46 15.37 -16.27 -1.23
N GLN A 47 14.25 -16.51 -0.56
CA GLN A 47 13.93 -17.83 0.03
C GLN A 47 13.79 -18.92 -1.04
N HIS A 48 13.38 -18.56 -2.25
CA HIS A 48 13.33 -19.47 -3.41
C HIS A 48 14.70 -19.71 -4.04
N GLY A 49 15.77 -19.07 -3.54
CA GLY A 49 17.13 -19.28 -3.99
C GLY A 49 17.59 -18.33 -5.09
N GLU A 50 16.87 -17.22 -5.34
CA GLU A 50 17.43 -16.15 -6.17
C GLU A 50 18.68 -15.55 -5.51
N SER A 51 19.70 -15.29 -6.34
CA SER A 51 20.96 -14.75 -5.85
C SER A 51 20.78 -13.31 -5.36
N PRO A 52 21.46 -12.90 -4.28
CA PRO A 52 21.41 -11.52 -3.80
C PRO A 52 21.80 -10.48 -4.86
N GLN A 53 22.66 -10.85 -5.81
CA GLN A 53 23.06 -9.97 -6.91
C GLN A 53 21.90 -9.68 -7.87
N ALA A 54 21.02 -10.67 -8.12
CA ALA A 54 19.82 -10.46 -8.93
C ALA A 54 18.77 -9.62 -8.20
N LEU A 55 18.64 -9.83 -6.88
CA LEU A 55 17.67 -9.12 -6.04
C LEU A 55 18.06 -7.67 -5.73
N ASN A 56 19.36 -7.37 -5.60
CA ASN A 56 19.86 -6.01 -5.39
C ASN A 56 19.56 -5.03 -6.54
N LEU A 57 19.15 -5.54 -7.71
CA LEU A 57 18.68 -4.72 -8.82
C LEU A 57 17.25 -4.19 -8.59
N VAL A 58 16.54 -4.71 -7.59
CA VAL A 58 15.19 -4.28 -7.21
C VAL A 58 15.29 -3.23 -6.11
N ASP A 59 15.19 -1.96 -6.51
CA ASP A 59 15.14 -0.85 -5.57
C ASP A 59 13.69 -0.57 -5.13
N CYS A 60 13.29 -1.12 -3.98
CA CYS A 60 11.95 -0.94 -3.42
C CYS A 60 11.64 0.50 -2.99
N GLN A 61 12.63 1.41 -2.88
CA GLN A 61 12.38 2.84 -2.66
C GLN A 61 11.93 3.52 -3.96
N GLN A 62 12.53 3.13 -5.10
CA GLN A 62 12.19 3.70 -6.42
C GLN A 62 10.93 3.09 -7.04
N LEU A 63 10.47 1.95 -6.52
CA LEU A 63 9.26 1.26 -7.00
C LEU A 63 8.01 1.55 -6.16
N ASN A 64 8.05 2.60 -5.33
CA ASN A 64 6.92 3.06 -4.52
C ASN A 64 5.72 3.58 -5.35
N ASN A 65 5.94 3.86 -6.64
CA ASN A 65 4.90 4.30 -7.57
C ASN A 65 3.94 3.17 -7.99
N TYR A 66 4.28 1.92 -7.70
CA TYR A 66 3.38 0.80 -7.96
C TYR A 66 2.32 0.71 -6.85
N PRO A 67 1.04 0.49 -7.20
CA PRO A 67 -0.01 0.36 -6.20
C PRO A 67 0.19 -0.93 -5.38
N PRO A 68 -0.35 -1.00 -4.14
CA PRO A 68 -0.28 -2.22 -3.33
C PRO A 68 -0.85 -3.48 -4.03
N SER A 69 -1.85 -3.34 -4.90
CA SER A 69 -2.46 -4.43 -5.66
C SER A 69 -1.47 -5.13 -6.59
N TYR A 70 -0.59 -4.36 -7.24
CA TYR A 70 0.48 -4.88 -8.10
C TYR A 70 1.39 -5.83 -7.31
N TRP A 71 1.86 -5.39 -6.14
CA TRP A 71 2.74 -6.22 -5.31
C TRP A 71 2.03 -7.42 -4.69
N GLN A 72 0.74 -7.32 -4.39
CA GLN A 72 -0.05 -8.48 -3.98
C GLN A 72 -0.10 -9.55 -5.08
N CYS A 73 -0.24 -9.14 -6.35
CA CYS A 73 -0.13 -10.08 -7.48
C CYS A 73 1.26 -10.72 -7.54
N VAL A 74 2.34 -9.94 -7.41
CA VAL A 74 3.73 -10.45 -7.47
C VAL A 74 3.98 -11.48 -6.38
N ILE A 75 3.58 -11.17 -5.14
CA ILE A 75 3.70 -12.10 -4.00
C ILE A 75 2.87 -13.36 -4.25
N ALA A 76 1.64 -13.23 -4.75
CA ALA A 76 0.79 -14.38 -5.06
C ALA A 76 1.41 -15.27 -6.15
N ALA A 77 1.98 -14.68 -7.20
CA ALA A 77 2.65 -15.40 -8.27
C ALA A 77 3.88 -16.17 -7.77
N LEU A 78 4.72 -15.54 -6.94
CA LEU A 78 5.85 -16.20 -6.30
C LEU A 78 5.40 -17.34 -5.37
N LYS A 79 4.37 -17.12 -4.55
CA LYS A 79 3.82 -18.19 -3.68
C LYS A 79 3.25 -19.38 -4.46
N ALA A 80 2.70 -19.13 -5.65
CA ALA A 80 2.12 -20.17 -6.50
C ALA A 80 3.20 -21.01 -7.23
N ASP A 81 4.38 -20.44 -7.46
CA ASP A 81 5.48 -21.09 -8.17
C ASP A 81 6.83 -20.71 -7.55
N SER A 82 7.40 -21.64 -6.80
CA SER A 82 8.69 -21.44 -6.11
C SER A 82 9.90 -21.39 -7.05
N VAL A 83 9.72 -21.73 -8.34
CA VAL A 83 10.78 -21.62 -9.36
C VAL A 83 10.65 -20.29 -10.12
N LEU A 84 9.52 -19.59 -9.98
CA LEU A 84 9.29 -18.31 -10.61
C LEU A 84 10.22 -17.25 -10.03
N LYS A 85 10.89 -16.55 -10.94
CA LYS A 85 11.79 -15.45 -10.62
C LYS A 85 11.05 -14.16 -10.33
N LEU A 86 11.63 -13.29 -9.50
CA LEU A 86 11.01 -12.02 -9.12
C LEU A 86 10.70 -11.14 -10.34
N ASP A 87 11.63 -11.04 -11.28
CA ASP A 87 11.44 -10.28 -12.53
C ASP A 87 10.31 -10.83 -13.41
N ALA A 88 10.20 -12.16 -13.49
CA ALA A 88 9.13 -12.82 -14.23
C ALA A 88 7.77 -12.63 -13.55
N ALA A 89 7.71 -12.70 -12.22
CA ALA A 89 6.52 -12.40 -11.44
C ALA A 89 6.06 -10.94 -11.63
N ARG A 90 7.01 -10.00 -11.61
CA ARG A 90 6.78 -8.58 -11.86
C ARG A 90 6.23 -8.33 -13.26
N SER A 91 6.84 -8.95 -14.28
CA SER A 91 6.38 -8.86 -15.68
C SER A 91 4.99 -9.46 -15.87
N LYS A 92 4.68 -10.58 -15.21
CA LYS A 92 3.35 -11.22 -15.24
C LYS A 92 2.26 -10.34 -14.64
N CYS A 93 2.58 -9.60 -13.57
CA CYS A 93 1.63 -8.73 -12.89
C CYS A 93 1.52 -7.33 -13.52
N LEU A 94 2.55 -6.86 -14.23
CA LEU A 94 2.48 -5.66 -15.06
C LEU A 94 1.46 -5.78 -16.21
N ALA A 95 1.23 -6.99 -16.70
CA ALA A 95 0.25 -7.25 -17.76
C ALA A 95 -1.21 -7.28 -17.27
N ASN A 96 -1.45 -7.11 -15.96
CA ASN A 96 -2.78 -7.14 -15.33
C ASN A 96 -3.16 -5.82 -14.63
N ASP A 97 -2.33 -4.76 -14.76
CA ASP A 97 -2.60 -3.39 -14.33
C ASP A 97 -3.15 -2.57 -15.52
#